data_AF-A0A1H0E7C6-F1
#
_entry.id   AF-A0A1H0E7C6-F1
#
_cell.length_a   1.000
_cell.length_b   1.000
_cell.length_c   1.000
_cell.angle_alpha   90.00
_cell.angle_beta   90.00
_cell.angle_gamma   90.00
#
_symmetry.space_group_name_H-M   'P 1'
#
loop_
_entity.id
_entity.type
_entity.pdbx_description
1 polymer ?
#
loop_
_entity_poly.entity_id
_entity_poly.type
_entity_poly.pdbx_seq_one_letter_code
_entity_poly.pdbx_strand_id
1 'polypeptide(L)'
;MPVPAPVPTPVPAPVPTPVPAPARTSLRRRTAAAAAVAAATAAIGALTPGTASAHGALSTPVSRISACYAEGPEHPQSQVCKDLVADSGTQPLYDWNEVNILDANGQSRQIIPDGHLCSADRDKYRALDWARTDWPATPVTAGQTTVHFRVTAPHRGTMTLYITKQGYDPTKPLKWSDLDDTPIAVYDTVASAPSGYYDFTANLPQRTGRQLVYQVWQRNDSPEAFYGCADVVFGQTAQAARAATADVAKAPTDAQITAGESRSTVIYHGHGGDTPTAATRGDLATSNAAHSTGSLEAALGGSAVLASGALGLLLHSRRRAAARSRG
;
A
#
# COMPACT_ATOMS: atom_id res chain seq x y z
N MET A 1 -98.55 38.12 42.19
CA MET A 1 -98.00 38.28 40.83
C MET A 1 -96.52 38.64 40.95
N PRO A 2 -95.62 38.03 40.18
CA PRO A 2 -94.19 37.97 40.51
C PRO A 2 -93.41 39.21 40.06
N VAL A 3 -92.37 39.53 40.85
CA VAL A 3 -91.40 40.63 40.70
C VAL A 3 -90.47 40.37 39.49
N PRO A 4 -90.08 41.38 38.70
CA PRO A 4 -89.17 41.18 37.57
C PRO A 4 -87.74 40.88 38.04
N ALA A 5 -87.11 39.89 37.41
CA ALA A 5 -85.75 39.46 37.68
C ALA A 5 -84.69 40.50 37.23
N PRO A 6 -83.54 40.58 37.91
CA PRO A 6 -82.49 41.56 37.59
C PRO A 6 -81.74 41.19 36.29
N VAL A 7 -81.41 42.21 35.50
CA VAL A 7 -80.62 42.11 34.26
C VAL A 7 -79.16 41.82 34.61
N PRO A 8 -78.51 40.81 33.99
CA PRO A 8 -77.10 40.52 34.25
C PRO A 8 -76.19 41.59 33.62
N THR A 9 -75.22 42.07 34.40
CA THR A 9 -74.13 42.94 33.92
C THR A 9 -73.14 42.15 33.06
N PRO A 10 -72.56 42.74 32.00
CA PRO A 10 -71.63 42.04 31.13
C PRO A 10 -70.30 41.74 31.85
N VAL A 11 -69.86 40.48 31.76
CA VAL A 11 -68.54 40.03 32.23
C VAL A 11 -67.47 40.56 31.26
N PRO A 12 -66.39 41.21 31.72
CA PRO A 12 -65.31 41.65 30.85
C PRO A 12 -64.57 40.43 30.26
N ALA A 13 -64.35 40.47 28.94
CA ALA A 13 -63.59 39.45 28.22
C ALA A 13 -62.15 39.35 28.74
N PRO A 14 -61.55 38.13 28.79
CA PRO A 14 -60.17 37.96 29.21
C PRO A 14 -59.22 38.66 28.23
N VAL A 15 -58.28 39.45 28.77
CA VAL A 15 -57.20 40.08 28.01
C VAL A 15 -56.28 38.99 27.47
N PRO A 16 -56.02 38.92 26.16
CA PRO A 16 -55.10 37.93 25.62
C PRO A 16 -53.68 38.18 26.13
N THR A 17 -53.08 37.18 26.78
CA THR A 17 -51.66 37.20 27.13
C THR A 17 -50.82 37.16 25.84
N PRO A 18 -49.77 37.99 25.72
CA PRO A 18 -48.91 37.96 24.54
C PRO A 18 -48.20 36.62 24.42
N VAL A 19 -48.44 35.91 23.33
CA VAL A 19 -47.66 34.73 22.94
C VAL A 19 -46.23 35.19 22.62
N PRO A 20 -45.19 34.63 23.25
CA PRO A 20 -43.81 34.99 22.91
C PRO A 20 -43.55 34.63 21.44
N ALA A 21 -43.12 35.62 20.66
CA ALA A 21 -42.75 35.40 19.27
C ALA A 21 -41.67 34.31 19.17
N PRO A 22 -41.73 33.40 18.18
CA PRO A 22 -40.70 32.40 18.00
C PRO A 22 -39.36 33.12 17.82
N ALA A 23 -38.37 32.74 18.62
CA ALA A 23 -37.02 33.26 18.50
C ALA A 23 -36.57 33.10 17.04
N ARG A 24 -36.48 34.22 16.32
CA ARG A 24 -35.95 34.27 14.96
C ARG A 24 -34.47 33.96 15.04
N THR A 25 -34.11 32.68 15.13
CA THR A 25 -32.76 32.25 14.80
C THR A 25 -32.56 32.60 13.35
N SER A 26 -31.79 33.66 13.11
CA SER A 26 -31.56 34.20 11.77
C SER A 26 -31.09 33.06 10.85
N LEU A 27 -31.65 33.00 9.64
CA LEU A 27 -31.25 32.03 8.61
C LEU A 27 -29.73 31.99 8.45
N ARG A 28 -29.07 33.16 8.61
CA ARG A 28 -27.61 33.34 8.64
C ARG A 28 -26.86 32.51 9.70
N ARG A 29 -27.44 32.29 10.89
CA ARG A 29 -26.80 31.46 11.93
C ARG A 29 -26.91 29.96 11.62
N ARG A 30 -27.98 29.53 10.95
CA ARG A 30 -28.16 28.12 10.53
C ARG A 30 -27.27 27.76 9.35
N THR A 31 -27.10 28.66 8.38
CA THR A 31 -26.20 28.45 7.23
C THR A 31 -24.72 28.47 7.64
N ALA A 32 -24.33 29.36 8.56
CA ALA A 32 -22.96 29.40 9.08
C ALA A 32 -22.57 28.13 9.86
N ALA A 33 -23.49 27.56 10.65
CA ALA A 33 -23.25 26.32 11.38
C ALA A 33 -23.13 25.11 10.44
N ALA A 34 -23.99 25.02 9.41
CA ALA A 34 -23.92 23.96 8.42
C ALA A 34 -22.63 24.03 7.55
N ALA A 35 -22.21 25.23 7.17
CA ALA A 35 -20.96 25.44 6.44
C ALA A 35 -19.72 25.08 7.28
N ALA A 36 -19.73 25.39 8.58
CA ALA A 36 -18.64 25.04 9.48
C ALA A 36 -18.50 23.53 9.70
N VAL A 37 -19.62 22.80 9.81
CA VAL A 37 -19.61 21.33 9.90
C VAL A 37 -19.14 20.69 8.60
N ALA A 38 -19.63 21.16 7.45
CA ALA A 38 -19.20 20.67 6.13
C ALA A 38 -17.70 20.90 5.88
N ALA A 39 -17.18 22.08 6.26
CA ALA A 39 -15.76 22.39 6.17
C ALA A 39 -14.92 21.53 7.13
N ALA A 40 -15.41 21.23 8.33
CA ALA A 40 -14.72 20.35 9.28
C ALA A 40 -14.66 18.89 8.78
N THR A 41 -15.74 18.36 8.20
CA THR A 41 -15.72 17.02 7.57
C THR A 41 -14.82 16.95 6.34
N ALA A 42 -14.77 18.00 5.52
CA ALA A 42 -13.85 18.07 4.38
C ALA A 42 -12.38 18.14 4.81
N ALA A 43 -12.08 18.84 5.91
CA ALA A 43 -10.73 18.93 6.47
C ALA A 43 -10.24 17.59 7.07
N ILE A 44 -11.14 16.79 7.66
CA ILE A 44 -10.78 15.48 8.25
C ILE A 44 -10.49 14.43 7.16
N GLY A 45 -11.16 14.50 6.00
CA GLY A 45 -10.89 13.62 4.86
C GLY A 45 -9.51 13.83 4.21
N ALA A 46 -8.89 15.00 4.39
CA ALA A 46 -7.58 15.33 3.82
C ALA A 46 -6.38 14.96 4.73
N LEU A 47 -6.62 14.35 5.89
CA LEU A 47 -5.60 14.07 6.90
C LEU A 47 -5.32 12.57 7.11
N THR A 48 -5.79 11.68 6.22
CA THR A 48 -5.32 10.29 6.25
C THR A 48 -3.88 10.27 5.72
N PRO A 49 -2.85 9.96 6.54
CA PRO A 49 -1.50 9.76 6.02
C PRO A 49 -1.57 8.63 4.99
N GLY A 50 -1.37 8.97 3.71
CA GLY A 50 -1.18 7.96 2.68
C GLY A 50 0.06 7.15 3.04
N THR A 51 -0.04 5.83 3.00
CA THR A 51 1.14 4.98 3.08
C THR A 51 1.96 5.24 1.82
N ALA A 52 2.98 6.10 1.91
CA ALA A 52 4.00 6.20 0.88
C ALA A 52 4.66 4.83 0.81
N SER A 53 4.52 4.12 -0.32
CA SER A 53 5.05 2.77 -0.48
C SER A 53 6.35 2.83 -1.27
N ALA A 54 7.38 2.17 -0.75
CA ALA A 54 8.65 2.06 -1.45
C ALA A 54 8.58 0.96 -2.49
N HIS A 55 9.44 0.97 -3.51
CA HIS A 55 9.32 -0.03 -4.57
C HIS A 55 10.65 -0.25 -5.26
N GLY A 56 11.02 -1.52 -5.43
CA GLY A 56 12.18 -1.91 -6.20
C GLY A 56 12.50 -3.39 -6.11
N ALA A 57 13.54 -3.79 -6.83
CA ALA A 57 14.08 -5.15 -6.81
C ALA A 57 15.55 -5.16 -7.24
N LEU A 58 16.27 -6.23 -6.92
CA LEU A 58 17.65 -6.40 -7.37
C LEU A 58 17.72 -6.57 -8.89
N SER A 59 18.48 -5.69 -9.54
CA SER A 59 18.90 -5.81 -10.94
C SER A 59 20.26 -6.46 -11.08
N THR A 60 21.15 -6.36 -10.08
CA THR A 60 22.43 -7.09 -10.04
C THR A 60 22.79 -7.44 -8.60
N PRO A 61 23.05 -8.73 -8.28
CA PRO A 61 22.65 -9.88 -9.09
C PRO A 61 21.14 -9.86 -9.35
N VAL A 62 20.71 -10.32 -10.52
CA VAL A 62 19.30 -10.21 -10.94
C VAL A 62 18.42 -11.08 -10.06
N SER A 63 17.37 -10.52 -9.46
CA SER A 63 16.40 -11.29 -8.67
C SER A 63 15.51 -12.19 -9.55
N ARG A 64 14.91 -13.24 -8.98
CA ARG A 64 13.95 -14.12 -9.66
C ARG A 64 12.81 -13.34 -10.31
N ILE A 65 12.22 -12.41 -9.57
CA ILE A 65 11.10 -11.60 -10.05
C ILE A 65 11.53 -10.65 -11.19
N SER A 66 12.71 -10.03 -11.06
CA SER A 66 13.29 -9.20 -12.12
C SER A 66 13.62 -10.02 -13.37
N ALA A 67 14.18 -11.22 -13.22
CA ALA A 67 14.50 -12.08 -14.35
C ALA A 67 13.24 -12.50 -15.11
N CYS A 68 12.20 -12.99 -14.42
CA CYS A 68 10.96 -13.38 -15.09
C CYS A 68 10.21 -12.19 -15.70
N TYR A 69 10.24 -11.02 -15.08
CA TYR A 69 9.68 -9.81 -15.69
C TYR A 69 10.44 -9.41 -16.97
N ALA A 70 11.77 -9.52 -16.96
CA ALA A 70 12.62 -9.22 -18.12
C ALA A 70 12.41 -10.17 -19.31
N GLU A 71 11.95 -11.40 -19.06
CA GLU A 71 11.56 -12.34 -20.12
C GLU A 71 10.23 -11.95 -20.79
N GLY A 72 9.42 -11.09 -20.15
CA GLY A 72 8.13 -10.62 -20.63
C GLY A 72 6.97 -11.38 -19.99
N PRO A 73 6.11 -10.72 -19.19
CA PRO A 73 5.05 -11.40 -18.44
C PRO A 73 4.07 -12.24 -19.28
N GLU A 74 3.75 -11.78 -20.48
CA GLU A 74 2.78 -12.46 -21.36
C GLU A 74 3.38 -13.64 -22.12
N HIS A 75 4.70 -13.62 -22.34
CA HIS A 75 5.41 -14.61 -23.15
C HIS A 75 6.80 -14.91 -22.56
N PRO A 76 6.87 -15.46 -21.33
CA PRO A 76 8.14 -15.80 -20.69
C PRO A 76 8.86 -16.91 -21.48
N GLN A 77 10.18 -16.98 -21.33
CA GLN A 77 11.05 -17.83 -22.15
C GLN A 77 11.50 -19.07 -21.40
N SER A 78 12.05 -18.92 -20.20
CA SER A 78 12.50 -20.01 -19.35
C SER A 78 11.31 -20.80 -18.81
N GLN A 79 11.53 -22.10 -18.57
CA GLN A 79 10.45 -22.98 -18.13
C GLN A 79 9.90 -22.55 -16.76
N VAL A 80 10.77 -22.15 -15.84
CA VAL A 80 10.35 -21.68 -14.51
C VAL A 80 9.50 -20.41 -14.56
N CYS A 81 9.80 -19.46 -15.44
CA CYS A 81 9.00 -18.24 -15.59
C CYS A 81 7.65 -18.52 -16.29
N LYS A 82 7.61 -19.47 -17.23
CA LYS A 82 6.34 -20.00 -17.79
C LYS A 82 5.49 -20.65 -16.71
N ASP A 83 6.09 -21.48 -15.87
CA ASP A 83 5.41 -22.16 -14.78
C ASP A 83 4.89 -21.13 -13.75
N LEU A 84 5.68 -20.10 -13.44
CA LEU A 84 5.27 -19.00 -12.54
C LEU A 84 4.02 -18.31 -13.09
N VAL A 85 4.00 -17.96 -14.38
CA VAL A 85 2.84 -17.31 -15.00
C VAL A 85 1.63 -18.24 -15.05
N ALA A 86 1.84 -19.54 -15.28
CA ALA A 86 0.76 -20.52 -15.28
C ALA A 86 0.11 -20.71 -13.90
N ASP A 87 0.89 -20.61 -12.82
CA ASP A 87 0.40 -20.77 -11.44
C ASP A 87 -0.14 -19.45 -10.85
N SER A 88 0.61 -18.36 -10.99
CA SER A 88 0.35 -17.10 -10.27
C SER A 88 -0.20 -15.98 -11.18
N GLY A 89 -0.36 -16.24 -12.49
CA GLY A 89 -0.74 -15.24 -13.47
C GLY A 89 0.39 -14.26 -13.80
N THR A 90 0.09 -13.24 -14.61
CA THR A 90 1.10 -12.25 -15.04
C THR A 90 1.26 -11.09 -14.05
N GLN A 91 0.27 -10.86 -13.18
CA GLN A 91 0.25 -9.71 -12.27
C GLN A 91 1.46 -9.61 -11.33
N PRO A 92 1.97 -10.70 -10.72
CA PRO A 92 3.17 -10.62 -9.88
C PRO A 92 4.37 -10.06 -10.62
N LEU A 93 4.50 -10.35 -11.93
CA LEU A 93 5.58 -9.83 -12.76
C LEU A 93 5.38 -8.36 -13.11
N TYR A 94 4.15 -7.90 -13.35
CA TYR A 94 3.90 -6.45 -13.49
C TYR A 94 4.21 -5.70 -12.19
N ASP A 95 3.93 -6.32 -11.05
CA ASP A 95 4.18 -5.79 -9.73
C ASP A 95 5.56 -6.24 -9.18
N TRP A 96 6.56 -6.36 -10.06
CA TRP A 96 7.89 -6.93 -9.77
C TRP A 96 8.65 -6.21 -8.65
N ASN A 97 8.27 -4.96 -8.37
CA ASN A 97 8.90 -4.05 -7.42
C ASN A 97 8.22 -4.04 -6.03
N GLU A 98 7.24 -4.92 -5.78
CA GLU A 98 6.39 -4.92 -4.57
C GLU A 98 6.40 -6.27 -3.82
N VAL A 99 7.51 -7.02 -3.84
CA VAL A 99 7.64 -8.18 -2.93
C VAL A 99 7.91 -7.64 -1.52
N ASN A 100 6.86 -7.28 -0.79
CA ASN A 100 6.92 -6.54 0.47
C ASN A 100 6.11 -7.18 1.61
N ILE A 101 6.30 -6.68 2.83
CA ILE A 101 5.39 -6.84 3.97
C ILE A 101 5.22 -5.46 4.60
N LEU A 102 3.99 -4.98 4.68
CA LEU A 102 3.67 -3.61 5.12
C LEU A 102 4.03 -3.33 6.58
N ASP A 103 3.97 -4.34 7.45
CA ASP A 103 4.14 -4.23 8.90
C ASP A 103 5.32 -5.04 9.44
N ALA A 104 6.34 -5.28 8.60
CA ALA A 104 7.50 -6.10 8.95
C ALA A 104 8.24 -5.60 10.20
N ASN A 105 8.43 -4.29 10.34
CA ASN A 105 8.97 -3.62 11.53
C ASN A 105 10.27 -4.24 12.08
N GLY A 106 11.16 -4.68 11.19
CA GLY A 106 12.43 -5.34 11.53
C GLY A 106 12.30 -6.80 12.00
N GLN A 107 11.11 -7.39 11.93
CA GLN A 107 10.78 -8.73 12.43
C GLN A 107 10.73 -9.79 11.32
N SER A 108 11.44 -9.60 10.21
CA SER A 108 11.39 -10.49 9.04
C SER A 108 11.60 -11.98 9.38
N ARG A 109 12.55 -12.30 10.28
CA ARG A 109 12.84 -13.68 10.70
C ARG A 109 11.71 -14.32 11.51
N GLN A 110 10.92 -13.50 12.19
CA GLN A 110 9.83 -13.94 13.07
C GLN A 110 8.54 -14.14 12.28
N ILE A 111 8.31 -13.33 11.25
CA ILE A 111 7.03 -13.29 10.52
C ILE A 111 7.05 -14.06 9.20
N ILE A 112 8.23 -14.33 8.62
CA ILE A 112 8.35 -15.09 7.37
C ILE A 112 8.76 -16.53 7.71
N PRO A 113 7.89 -17.53 7.47
CA PRO A 113 8.23 -18.93 7.69
C PRO A 113 9.36 -19.42 6.76
N ASP A 114 10.08 -20.46 7.20
CA ASP A 114 10.98 -21.21 6.33
C ASP A 114 10.26 -21.71 5.08
N GLY A 115 10.88 -21.58 3.92
CA GLY A 115 10.30 -21.90 2.62
C GLY A 115 9.51 -20.78 1.98
N HIS A 116 9.30 -19.64 2.66
CA HIS A 116 8.51 -18.50 2.18
C HIS A 116 9.32 -17.21 2.02
N LEU A 117 10.65 -17.32 2.09
CA LEU A 117 11.55 -16.17 2.11
C LEU A 117 11.48 -15.35 0.82
N CYS A 118 11.36 -16.00 -0.35
CA CYS A 118 11.43 -15.34 -1.64
C CYS A 118 10.09 -14.68 -2.04
N SER A 119 8.97 -15.19 -1.54
CA SER A 119 7.65 -14.56 -1.70
C SER A 119 7.32 -13.54 -0.62
N ALA A 120 8.10 -13.50 0.46
CA ALA A 120 7.76 -12.80 1.71
C ALA A 120 6.43 -13.28 2.31
N ASP A 121 6.16 -14.59 2.21
CA ASP A 121 4.92 -15.24 2.65
C ASP A 121 3.63 -14.68 2.01
N ARG A 122 3.76 -14.09 0.81
CA ARG A 122 2.61 -13.57 0.05
C ARG A 122 2.20 -14.56 -1.03
N ASP A 123 0.95 -15.00 -0.99
CA ASP A 123 0.35 -15.89 -2.00
C ASP A 123 0.50 -15.40 -3.45
N LYS A 124 0.49 -14.07 -3.64
CA LYS A 124 0.75 -13.39 -4.93
C LYS A 124 2.10 -13.79 -5.53
N TYR A 125 3.11 -14.02 -4.69
CA TYR A 125 4.49 -14.28 -5.09
C TYR A 125 4.95 -15.70 -4.74
N ARG A 126 4.05 -16.62 -4.36
CA ARG A 126 4.38 -17.98 -3.89
C ARG A 126 5.27 -18.79 -4.86
N ALA A 127 5.15 -18.55 -6.16
CA ALA A 127 5.98 -19.21 -7.17
C ALA A 127 7.48 -18.87 -7.03
N LEU A 128 7.81 -17.72 -6.43
CA LEU A 128 9.20 -17.33 -6.18
C LEU A 128 9.90 -18.24 -5.17
N ASP A 129 9.15 -19.00 -4.36
CA ASP A 129 9.70 -19.92 -3.35
C ASP A 129 10.08 -21.29 -3.90
N TRP A 130 9.74 -21.61 -5.16
CA TRP A 130 9.98 -22.94 -5.71
C TRP A 130 11.46 -23.32 -5.70
N ALA A 131 11.73 -24.47 -5.10
CA ALA A 131 13.04 -25.06 -5.00
C ALA A 131 13.43 -25.75 -6.31
N ARG A 132 14.08 -24.99 -7.20
CA ARG A 132 14.44 -25.43 -8.55
C ARG A 132 15.85 -25.01 -8.92
N THR A 133 16.45 -25.76 -9.83
CA THR A 133 17.80 -25.50 -10.36
C THR A 133 17.82 -24.75 -11.69
N ASP A 134 16.66 -24.51 -12.28
CA ASP A 134 16.48 -23.87 -13.59
C ASP A 134 16.08 -22.39 -13.50
N TRP A 135 16.12 -21.79 -12.30
CA TRP A 135 16.07 -20.33 -12.15
C TRP A 135 17.23 -19.66 -12.92
N PRO A 136 16.96 -18.61 -13.73
CA PRO A 136 18.00 -17.80 -14.34
C PRO A 136 18.98 -17.32 -13.28
N ALA A 137 20.29 -17.51 -13.52
CA ALA A 137 21.32 -17.21 -12.53
C ALA A 137 22.31 -16.16 -13.02
N THR A 138 22.78 -15.32 -12.09
CA THR A 138 23.88 -14.39 -12.34
C THR A 138 25.22 -15.10 -12.10
N PRO A 139 26.12 -15.19 -13.08
CA PRO A 139 27.43 -15.81 -12.87
C PRO A 139 28.37 -14.86 -12.11
N VAL A 140 28.94 -15.33 -11.00
CA VAL A 140 29.74 -14.52 -10.05
C VAL A 140 31.06 -15.18 -9.66
N THR A 141 31.96 -14.39 -9.09
CA THR A 141 33.19 -14.85 -8.43
C THR A 141 33.21 -14.30 -7.01
N ALA A 142 33.90 -15.00 -6.09
CA ALA A 142 34.14 -14.48 -4.75
C ALA A 142 34.92 -13.16 -4.79
N GLY A 143 34.72 -12.33 -3.77
CA GLY A 143 35.29 -10.98 -3.67
C GLY A 143 34.25 -9.87 -3.85
N GLN A 144 34.72 -8.65 -4.07
CA GLN A 144 33.84 -7.49 -4.26
C GLN A 144 33.04 -7.60 -5.55
N THR A 145 31.76 -7.29 -5.46
CA THR A 145 30.86 -7.17 -6.60
C THR A 145 29.97 -5.94 -6.43
N THR A 146 29.59 -5.32 -7.54
CA THR A 146 28.63 -4.22 -7.53
C THR A 146 27.22 -4.77 -7.46
N VAL A 147 26.43 -4.20 -6.56
CA VAL A 147 25.00 -4.44 -6.44
C VAL A 147 24.27 -3.25 -7.05
N HIS A 148 23.30 -3.56 -7.91
CA HIS A 148 22.37 -2.60 -8.49
C HIS A 148 20.96 -2.97 -8.03
N PHE A 149 20.34 -2.11 -7.23
CA PHE A 149 18.94 -2.26 -6.86
C PHE A 149 18.11 -1.23 -7.62
N ARG A 150 17.26 -1.68 -8.55
CA ARG A 150 16.36 -0.78 -9.28
C ARG A 150 15.27 -0.33 -8.33
N VAL A 151 15.08 0.97 -8.21
CA VAL A 151 14.10 1.59 -7.32
C VAL A 151 13.18 2.52 -8.11
N THR A 152 11.87 2.33 -7.97
CA THR A 152 10.85 3.19 -8.61
C THR A 152 10.28 4.20 -7.62
N ALA A 153 10.31 3.90 -6.32
CA ALA A 153 9.95 4.82 -5.24
C ALA A 153 11.05 4.78 -4.15
N PRO A 154 11.97 5.76 -4.12
CA PRO A 154 13.10 5.77 -3.19
C PRO A 154 12.68 6.18 -1.77
N HIS A 155 13.15 5.42 -0.78
CA HIS A 155 12.84 5.62 0.63
C HIS A 155 14.07 5.46 1.53
N ARG A 156 13.99 6.02 2.74
CA ARG A 156 15.04 5.81 3.74
C ARG A 156 14.90 4.45 4.40
N GLY A 157 16.01 3.78 4.63
CA GLY A 157 16.02 2.45 5.22
C GLY A 157 17.42 1.84 5.23
N THR A 158 17.47 0.55 5.54
CA THR A 158 18.69 -0.24 5.50
C THR A 158 18.44 -1.50 4.66
N MET A 159 19.24 -1.66 3.63
CA MET A 159 19.25 -2.83 2.75
C MET A 159 20.36 -3.79 3.21
N THR A 160 19.96 -5.00 3.57
CA THR A 160 20.87 -6.06 4.01
C THR A 160 20.80 -7.20 3.02
N LEU A 161 21.95 -7.64 2.51
CA LEU A 161 22.06 -8.79 1.63
C LEU A 161 22.75 -9.92 2.37
N TYR A 162 22.14 -11.10 2.32
CA TYR A 162 22.66 -12.36 2.79
C TYR A 162 22.98 -13.27 1.61
N ILE A 163 23.75 -14.32 1.85
CA ILE A 163 23.98 -15.39 0.88
C ILE A 163 23.85 -16.73 1.59
N THR A 164 23.43 -17.75 0.85
CA THR A 164 23.41 -19.12 1.35
C THR A 164 24.80 -19.63 1.78
N LYS A 165 24.81 -20.51 2.78
CA LYS A 165 25.99 -21.24 3.25
C LYS A 165 26.47 -22.22 2.18
N GLN A 166 27.76 -22.55 2.20
CA GLN A 166 28.29 -23.62 1.34
C GLN A 166 27.56 -24.94 1.65
N GLY A 167 27.18 -25.67 0.61
CA GLY A 167 26.38 -26.90 0.74
C GLY A 167 24.87 -26.69 0.69
N TYR A 168 24.41 -25.45 0.45
CA TYR A 168 23.01 -25.16 0.09
C TYR A 168 22.53 -26.04 -1.06
N ASP A 169 21.33 -26.60 -0.89
CA ASP A 169 20.66 -27.48 -1.85
C ASP A 169 19.50 -26.71 -2.51
N PRO A 170 19.65 -26.23 -3.75
CA PRO A 170 18.61 -25.47 -4.45
C PRO A 170 17.36 -26.29 -4.80
N THR A 171 17.36 -27.60 -4.54
CA THR A 171 16.19 -28.47 -4.72
C THR A 171 15.33 -28.55 -3.45
N LYS A 172 15.71 -27.85 -2.38
CA LYS A 172 14.92 -27.72 -1.14
C LYS A 172 14.46 -26.27 -0.93
N PRO A 173 13.28 -26.05 -0.31
CA PRO A 173 12.83 -24.71 0.03
C PRO A 173 13.85 -24.00 0.93
N LEU A 174 14.13 -22.73 0.62
CA LEU A 174 15.09 -21.91 1.34
C LEU A 174 14.64 -21.66 2.78
N LYS A 175 15.54 -21.83 3.74
CA LYS A 175 15.29 -21.56 5.15
C LYS A 175 16.15 -20.41 5.66
N TRP A 176 15.72 -19.77 6.75
CA TRP A 176 16.55 -18.80 7.45
C TRP A 176 17.89 -19.40 7.91
N SER A 177 17.89 -20.68 8.31
CA SER A 177 19.10 -21.41 8.71
C SER A 177 20.10 -21.63 7.57
N ASP A 178 19.65 -21.57 6.32
CA ASP A 178 20.50 -21.79 5.15
C ASP A 178 21.33 -20.55 4.79
N LEU A 179 20.93 -19.37 5.28
CA LEU A 179 21.64 -18.11 5.08
C LEU A 179 22.84 -17.98 6.02
N ASP A 180 23.91 -17.36 5.53
CA ASP A 180 25.06 -16.95 6.35
C ASP A 180 24.63 -15.87 7.34
N ASP A 181 25.04 -15.99 8.60
CA ASP A 181 24.66 -15.03 9.65
C ASP A 181 25.33 -13.67 9.43
N THR A 182 26.47 -13.67 8.73
CA THR A 182 27.16 -12.44 8.33
C THR A 182 26.63 -11.96 6.97
N PRO A 183 26.02 -10.76 6.88
CA PRO A 183 25.60 -10.18 5.61
C PRO A 183 26.80 -9.96 4.67
N ILE A 184 26.56 -10.14 3.36
CA ILE A 184 27.54 -9.79 2.32
C ILE A 184 27.53 -8.28 2.02
N ALA A 185 26.46 -7.57 2.40
CA ALA A 185 26.35 -6.12 2.35
C ALA A 185 25.33 -5.60 3.37
N VAL A 186 25.59 -4.40 3.88
CA VAL A 186 24.65 -3.55 4.60
C VAL A 186 24.78 -2.16 4.02
N TYR A 187 23.68 -1.59 3.54
CA TYR A 187 23.66 -0.30 2.84
C TYR A 187 22.48 0.55 3.32
N ASP A 188 22.75 1.77 3.77
CA ASP A 188 21.71 2.71 4.16
C ASP A 188 21.17 3.45 2.93
N THR A 189 19.88 3.27 2.64
CA THR A 189 19.20 3.91 1.52
C THR A 189 18.76 5.33 1.90
N VAL A 190 18.77 6.22 0.92
CA VAL A 190 18.26 7.60 1.05
C VAL A 190 16.99 7.76 0.22
N ALA A 191 16.13 8.73 0.56
CA ALA A 191 14.90 9.02 -0.19
C ALA A 191 15.16 9.77 -1.52
N SER A 192 16.24 9.42 -2.23
CA SER A 192 16.60 9.96 -3.54
C SER A 192 17.44 8.94 -4.32
N ALA A 193 17.09 8.71 -5.58
CA ALA A 193 17.83 7.85 -6.50
C ALA A 193 17.72 8.42 -7.93
N PRO A 194 18.48 9.48 -8.28
CA PRO A 194 18.32 10.16 -9.57
C PRO A 194 18.60 9.25 -10.78
N SER A 195 19.43 8.22 -10.64
CA SER A 195 19.69 7.21 -11.67
C SER A 195 18.59 6.14 -11.75
N GLY A 196 17.63 6.12 -10.82
CA GLY A 196 16.69 5.03 -10.63
C GLY A 196 17.30 3.81 -9.91
N TYR A 197 18.52 3.94 -9.36
CA TYR A 197 19.21 2.84 -8.69
C TYR A 197 19.77 3.25 -7.33
N TYR A 198 19.82 2.28 -6.42
CA TYR A 198 20.80 2.27 -5.33
C TYR A 198 21.97 1.37 -5.72
N ASP A 199 23.16 1.97 -5.77
CA ASP A 199 24.39 1.31 -6.17
C ASP A 199 25.33 1.19 -4.97
N PHE A 200 25.77 -0.03 -4.66
CA PHE A 200 26.66 -0.30 -3.54
C PHE A 200 27.49 -1.57 -3.77
N THR A 201 28.45 -1.83 -2.90
CA THR A 201 29.33 -3.01 -3.00
C THR A 201 28.90 -4.09 -2.03
N ALA A 202 28.90 -5.34 -2.49
CA ALA A 202 28.82 -6.53 -1.64
C ALA A 202 30.14 -7.32 -1.71
N ASN A 203 30.46 -8.04 -0.65
CA ASN A 203 31.61 -8.93 -0.60
C ASN A 203 31.15 -10.39 -0.60
N LEU A 204 31.26 -11.06 -1.74
CA LEU A 204 30.87 -12.45 -1.89
C LEU A 204 31.93 -13.37 -1.24
N PRO A 205 31.54 -14.26 -0.31
CA PRO A 205 32.48 -15.21 0.28
C PRO A 205 32.89 -16.28 -0.74
N GLN A 206 33.92 -17.05 -0.40
CA GLN A 206 34.26 -18.23 -1.19
C GLN A 206 33.10 -19.23 -1.16
N ARG A 207 32.60 -19.57 -2.34
CA ARG A 207 31.55 -20.56 -2.61
C ARG A 207 31.82 -21.25 -3.93
N THR A 208 31.15 -22.38 -4.15
CA THR A 208 31.10 -23.08 -5.44
C THR A 208 29.66 -23.40 -5.82
N GLY A 209 29.41 -23.60 -7.11
CA GLY A 209 28.10 -24.00 -7.62
C GLY A 209 27.03 -22.92 -7.48
N ARG A 210 25.76 -23.34 -7.54
CA ARG A 210 24.60 -22.46 -7.40
C ARG A 210 24.44 -22.04 -5.94
N GLN A 211 24.22 -20.76 -5.72
CA GLN A 211 23.92 -20.14 -4.43
C GLN A 211 22.76 -19.17 -4.61
N LEU A 212 22.19 -18.70 -3.50
CA LEU A 212 21.12 -17.73 -3.51
C LEU A 212 21.52 -16.53 -2.64
N VAL A 213 21.40 -15.33 -3.21
CA VAL A 213 21.52 -14.06 -2.50
C VAL A 213 20.12 -13.63 -2.07
N TYR A 214 19.96 -13.34 -0.79
CA TYR A 214 18.69 -12.90 -0.21
C TYR A 214 18.79 -11.45 0.25
N GLN A 215 17.90 -10.59 -0.23
CA GLN A 215 17.86 -9.17 0.09
C GLN A 215 16.67 -8.87 1.00
N VAL A 216 16.93 -8.05 2.02
CA VAL A 216 15.92 -7.43 2.88
C VAL A 216 16.16 -5.92 2.88
N TRP A 217 15.16 -5.12 2.52
CA TRP A 217 15.19 -3.66 2.63
C TRP A 217 14.14 -3.24 3.64
N GLN A 218 14.58 -2.99 4.87
CA GLN A 218 13.72 -2.47 5.93
C GLN A 218 13.71 -0.95 5.84
N ARG A 219 12.53 -0.35 5.67
CA ARG A 219 12.39 1.10 5.76
C ARG A 219 12.55 1.56 7.20
N ASN A 220 13.05 2.78 7.37
CA ASN A 220 13.11 3.44 8.68
C ASN A 220 12.12 4.60 8.81
N ASP A 221 11.41 4.93 7.72
CA ASP A 221 10.32 5.90 7.66
C ASP A 221 8.92 5.25 7.67
N SER A 222 8.86 3.91 7.78
CA SER A 222 7.66 3.06 7.81
C SER A 222 8.04 1.67 8.34
N PRO A 223 7.10 0.88 8.92
CA PRO A 223 7.37 -0.52 9.25
C PRO A 223 7.57 -1.43 8.02
N GLU A 224 7.20 -0.98 6.81
CA GLU A 224 7.26 -1.79 5.59
C GLU A 224 8.69 -2.25 5.24
N ALA A 225 8.82 -3.49 4.76
CA ALA A 225 10.06 -4.04 4.23
C ALA A 225 9.86 -4.76 2.88
N PHE A 226 10.93 -4.82 2.09
CA PHE A 226 10.96 -5.46 0.76
C PHE A 226 11.97 -6.59 0.72
N TYR A 227 11.68 -7.61 -0.08
CA TYR A 227 12.41 -8.87 -0.10
C TYR A 227 12.73 -9.30 -1.53
N GLY A 228 13.83 -10.02 -1.70
CA GLY A 228 14.21 -10.53 -3.02
C GLY A 228 15.21 -11.67 -2.95
N CYS A 229 15.01 -12.67 -3.81
CA CYS A 229 15.94 -13.77 -4.02
C CYS A 229 16.63 -13.62 -5.38
N ALA A 230 17.94 -13.67 -5.43
CA ALA A 230 18.74 -13.66 -6.65
C ALA A 230 19.59 -14.94 -6.73
N ASP A 231 19.35 -15.75 -7.75
CA ASP A 231 20.15 -16.94 -8.03
C ASP A 231 21.51 -16.53 -8.60
N VAL A 232 22.58 -17.11 -8.06
CA VAL A 232 23.95 -16.88 -8.52
C VAL A 232 24.69 -18.19 -8.72
N VAL A 233 25.73 -18.20 -9.57
CA VAL A 233 26.57 -19.39 -9.78
C VAL A 233 28.06 -19.02 -9.71
N PHE A 234 28.80 -19.74 -8.86
CA PHE A 234 30.25 -19.59 -8.64
C PHE A 234 31.07 -20.62 -9.43
N GLY A 235 32.29 -20.26 -9.84
CA GLY A 235 33.31 -21.18 -10.37
C GLY A 235 33.32 -21.37 -11.90
N GLN A 236 34.06 -22.37 -12.42
CA GLN A 236 34.18 -22.64 -13.87
C GLN A 236 32.83 -22.92 -14.56
N THR A 237 31.85 -23.39 -13.79
CA THR A 237 30.45 -23.51 -14.22
C THR A 237 29.81 -22.16 -14.53
N ALA A 238 30.30 -21.04 -14.01
CA ALA A 238 29.84 -19.68 -14.34
C ALA A 238 30.33 -19.24 -15.73
N GLN A 239 31.60 -19.50 -16.07
CA GLN A 239 32.13 -19.31 -17.42
C GLN A 239 31.49 -20.26 -18.43
N ALA A 240 31.31 -21.54 -18.06
CA ALA A 240 30.60 -22.50 -18.89
C ALA A 240 29.11 -22.13 -19.03
N ALA A 241 28.42 -21.67 -17.99
CA ALA A 241 27.04 -21.19 -18.06
C ALA A 241 26.91 -19.96 -18.95
N ARG A 242 27.86 -19.01 -18.88
CA ARG A 242 27.95 -17.88 -19.82
C ARG A 242 28.15 -18.32 -21.26
N ALA A 243 28.91 -19.40 -21.49
CA ALA A 243 29.19 -19.92 -22.82
C ALA A 243 28.10 -20.88 -23.35
N ALA A 244 27.28 -21.47 -22.48
CA ALA A 244 26.39 -22.58 -22.81
C ALA A 244 24.88 -22.28 -22.67
N THR A 245 24.44 -21.18 -22.04
CA THR A 245 23.01 -21.03 -21.69
C THR A 245 22.36 -19.74 -22.22
N ALA A 246 21.13 -19.91 -22.71
CA ALA A 246 20.16 -18.83 -22.93
C ALA A 246 19.59 -18.27 -21.61
N ASP A 247 19.91 -18.90 -20.47
CA ASP A 247 19.33 -18.65 -19.14
C ASP A 247 20.23 -17.81 -18.22
N VAL A 248 21.11 -16.97 -18.79
CA VAL A 248 21.79 -15.93 -18.01
C VAL A 248 20.73 -14.91 -17.57
N ALA A 249 20.60 -14.71 -16.27
CA ALA A 249 19.61 -13.78 -15.73
C ALA A 249 19.82 -12.37 -16.31
N LYS A 250 18.73 -11.74 -16.76
CA LYS A 250 18.74 -10.36 -17.28
C LYS A 250 17.83 -9.49 -16.43
N ALA A 251 18.30 -8.30 -16.10
CA ALA A 251 17.44 -7.29 -15.49
C ALA A 251 16.47 -6.71 -16.55
N PRO A 252 15.26 -6.28 -16.14
CA PRO A 252 14.35 -5.56 -17.01
C PRO A 252 14.98 -4.26 -17.52
N THR A 253 14.75 -3.95 -18.78
CA THR A 253 15.15 -2.65 -19.36
C THR A 253 14.17 -1.55 -18.96
N ASP A 254 14.61 -0.29 -18.99
CA ASP A 254 13.72 0.85 -18.76
C ASP A 254 12.52 0.84 -19.71
N ALA A 255 12.72 0.45 -20.98
CA ALA A 255 11.65 0.34 -21.95
C ALA A 255 10.60 -0.71 -21.56
N GLN A 256 11.03 -1.86 -21.03
CA GLN A 256 10.11 -2.89 -20.52
C GLN A 256 9.33 -2.40 -19.30
N ILE A 257 10.01 -1.75 -18.35
CA ILE A 257 9.39 -1.18 -17.15
C ILE A 257 8.31 -0.16 -17.55
N THR A 258 8.66 0.80 -18.43
CA THR A 258 7.70 1.80 -18.93
C THR A 258 6.54 1.17 -19.67
N ALA A 259 6.77 0.13 -20.48
CA ALA A 259 5.69 -0.55 -21.21
C ALA A 259 4.74 -1.33 -20.28
N GLY A 260 5.23 -1.86 -19.16
CA GLY A 260 4.43 -2.57 -18.17
C GLY A 260 3.72 -1.68 -17.16
N GLU A 261 4.02 -0.37 -17.14
CA GLU A 261 3.57 0.53 -16.08
C GLU A 261 2.05 0.55 -15.91
N SER A 262 1.33 0.63 -17.03
CA SER A 262 -0.14 0.67 -17.06
C SER A 262 -0.82 -0.64 -16.65
N ARG A 263 -0.06 -1.74 -16.52
CA ARG A 263 -0.55 -3.07 -16.16
C ARG A 263 -0.25 -3.42 -14.70
N SER A 264 0.56 -2.62 -14.02
CA SER A 264 0.81 -2.78 -12.59
C SER A 264 -0.39 -2.34 -11.77
N THR A 265 -0.65 -3.08 -10.70
CA THR A 265 -1.59 -2.64 -9.66
C THR A 265 -0.92 -1.74 -8.62
N VAL A 266 0.39 -1.60 -8.72
CA VAL A 266 1.27 -0.87 -7.82
C VAL A 266 1.62 0.48 -8.43
N ILE A 267 1.46 1.55 -7.65
CA ILE A 267 1.70 2.91 -8.13
C ILE A 267 3.21 3.17 -8.22
N TYR A 268 3.72 3.35 -9.44
CA TYR A 268 5.14 3.61 -9.72
C TYR A 268 5.60 5.02 -9.37
N HIS A 269 4.67 5.96 -9.17
CA HIS A 269 4.96 7.37 -8.99
C HIS A 269 4.14 7.98 -7.85
N GLY A 270 4.82 8.32 -6.76
CA GLY A 270 4.25 9.10 -5.68
C GLY A 270 5.21 9.25 -4.52
N HIS A 271 5.61 10.48 -4.21
CA HIS A 271 5.80 10.84 -2.81
C HIS A 271 4.41 10.73 -2.19
N GLY A 272 4.17 9.75 -1.31
CA GLY A 272 2.83 9.43 -0.81
C GLY A 272 2.00 10.68 -0.52
N GLY A 273 0.98 10.91 -1.37
CA GLY A 273 0.23 12.16 -1.40
C GLY A 273 -0.77 12.29 -2.55
N ASP A 274 -0.49 11.69 -3.71
CA ASP A 274 -1.41 11.80 -4.85
C ASP A 274 -2.31 10.56 -4.98
N THR A 275 -3.58 10.72 -4.60
CA THR A 275 -4.62 9.74 -4.90
C THR A 275 -4.81 9.62 -6.42
N PRO A 276 -5.08 8.42 -6.97
CA PRO A 276 -5.42 8.28 -8.38
C PRO A 276 -6.71 9.04 -8.69
N THR A 277 -6.65 10.04 -9.56
CA THR A 277 -7.84 10.51 -10.28
C THR A 277 -8.29 9.37 -11.19
N ALA A 278 -9.33 8.66 -10.76
CA ALA A 278 -10.03 7.70 -11.61
C ALA A 278 -10.42 8.39 -12.93
N ALA A 279 -9.70 8.06 -14.01
CA ALA A 279 -10.00 8.49 -15.36
C ALA A 279 -11.30 7.80 -15.81
N THR A 280 -12.44 8.38 -15.44
CA THR A 280 -13.73 8.03 -16.02
C THR A 280 -13.99 9.00 -17.16
N ARG A 281 -13.42 8.73 -18.35
CA ARG A 281 -13.98 9.26 -19.60
C ARG A 281 -15.21 8.42 -19.91
N GLY A 282 -16.37 8.88 -19.45
CA GLY A 282 -17.66 8.48 -19.99
C GLY A 282 -18.12 9.54 -20.97
N ASP A 283 -18.06 9.24 -22.26
CA ASP A 283 -18.61 10.08 -23.32
C ASP A 283 -20.11 10.34 -23.08
N LEU A 284 -20.49 11.62 -23.12
CA LEU A 284 -21.87 12.06 -23.13
C LEU A 284 -22.52 11.67 -24.46
N ALA A 285 -23.14 10.50 -24.51
CA ALA A 285 -24.07 10.14 -25.58
C ALA A 285 -25.40 10.87 -25.35
N THR A 286 -25.64 11.90 -26.16
CA THR A 286 -26.94 12.56 -26.32
C THR A 286 -27.97 11.56 -26.84
N SER A 287 -28.92 11.18 -25.99
CA SER A 287 -30.13 10.48 -26.43
C SER A 287 -31.37 11.29 -26.03
N ASN A 288 -32.13 11.68 -27.05
CA ASN A 288 -33.45 12.29 -26.93
C ASN A 288 -34.38 11.37 -26.15
N ALA A 289 -34.91 11.84 -25.02
CA ALA A 289 -36.10 11.28 -24.41
C ALA A 289 -37.18 12.38 -24.31
N ALA A 290 -38.24 12.19 -25.07
CA ALA A 290 -39.43 13.01 -25.05
C ALA A 290 -40.22 12.80 -23.73
N HIS A 291 -40.72 13.90 -23.19
CA HIS A 291 -41.93 14.08 -22.38
C HIS A 291 -42.37 12.95 -21.43
N SER A 292 -42.23 13.20 -20.11
CA SER A 292 -43.37 13.08 -19.20
C SER A 292 -43.15 13.96 -17.97
N THR A 293 -44.09 14.87 -17.74
CA THR A 293 -44.20 15.74 -16.59
C THR A 293 -44.75 14.95 -15.40
N GLY A 294 -43.98 14.86 -14.31
CA GLY A 294 -44.41 14.24 -13.06
C GLY A 294 -43.56 14.72 -11.87
N SER A 295 -44.02 15.80 -11.23
CA SER A 295 -43.85 16.18 -9.82
C SER A 295 -42.62 15.67 -9.05
N LEU A 296 -41.66 16.59 -8.89
CA LEU A 296 -40.63 16.61 -7.83
C LEU A 296 -41.28 16.80 -6.46
N GLU A 297 -41.65 15.74 -5.74
CA GLU A 297 -41.96 15.87 -4.29
C GLU A 297 -41.83 14.60 -3.44
N ALA A 298 -41.14 13.55 -3.90
CA ALA A 298 -41.00 12.31 -3.13
C ALA A 298 -39.61 11.67 -3.22
N ALA A 299 -38.57 12.39 -2.78
CA ALA A 299 -37.22 11.81 -2.61
C ALA A 299 -36.38 12.54 -1.56
N LEU A 300 -36.95 12.88 -0.41
CA LEU A 300 -36.19 13.29 0.80
C LEU A 300 -36.89 12.69 2.03
N GLY A 301 -36.80 11.37 2.17
CA GLY A 301 -37.29 10.65 3.33
C GLY A 301 -36.44 9.41 3.56
N GLY A 302 -35.36 9.55 4.34
CA GLY A 302 -34.57 8.41 4.77
C GLY A 302 -33.17 8.79 5.23
N SER A 303 -32.87 8.50 6.49
CA SER A 303 -31.54 8.43 7.11
C SER A 303 -31.02 9.70 7.81
N ALA A 304 -31.50 9.90 9.04
CA ALA A 304 -30.76 10.63 10.07
C ALA A 304 -30.98 9.98 11.44
N VAL A 305 -30.34 8.82 11.66
CA VAL A 305 -30.12 8.25 13.00
C VAL A 305 -28.68 7.76 13.04
N LEU A 306 -28.01 8.04 14.17
CA LEU A 306 -26.61 7.73 14.51
C LEU A 306 -25.57 8.79 14.12
N ALA A 307 -25.43 9.82 14.98
CA ALA A 307 -24.13 10.21 15.58
C ALA A 307 -24.27 11.54 16.35
N SER A 308 -24.35 11.49 17.68
CA SER A 308 -23.91 12.57 18.60
C SER A 308 -24.04 12.12 20.06
N GLY A 309 -23.23 11.13 20.45
CA GLY A 309 -23.04 10.72 21.84
C GLY A 309 -21.61 11.00 22.30
N ALA A 310 -21.14 12.27 22.25
CA ALA A 310 -19.80 12.61 22.76
C ALA A 310 -19.63 14.05 23.29
N LEU A 311 -20.68 14.88 23.37
CA LEU A 311 -20.58 16.26 23.91
C LEU A 311 -21.50 16.55 25.12
N GLY A 312 -22.15 15.52 25.68
CA GLY A 312 -22.95 15.64 26.91
C GLY A 312 -22.18 15.42 28.22
N LEU A 313 -21.05 14.70 28.17
CA LEU A 313 -20.33 14.26 29.38
C LEU A 313 -19.36 15.32 29.94
N LEU A 314 -18.94 16.31 29.15
CA LEU A 314 -18.02 17.37 29.61
C LEU A 314 -18.73 18.59 30.24
N LEU A 315 -20.04 18.75 30.00
CA LEU A 315 -20.85 19.82 30.63
C LEU A 315 -21.57 19.36 31.91
N HIS A 316 -21.77 18.05 32.09
CA HIS A 316 -22.36 17.50 33.32
C HIS A 316 -21.33 17.32 34.45
N SER A 317 -20.04 17.11 34.14
CA SER A 317 -18.97 17.02 35.13
C SER A 317 -18.59 18.38 35.74
N ARG A 318 -18.63 19.46 34.94
CA ARG A 318 -18.36 20.83 35.42
C ARG A 318 -19.48 21.40 36.32
N ARG A 319 -20.73 20.96 36.15
CA ARG A 319 -21.84 21.37 37.04
C ARG A 319 -21.85 20.66 38.39
N ARG A 320 -21.33 19.42 38.49
CA ARG A 320 -21.22 18.71 39.79
C ARG A 320 -20.04 19.18 40.64
N ALA A 321 -18.97 19.71 40.04
CA ALA A 321 -17.84 20.27 40.78
C ALA A 321 -18.17 21.63 41.45
N ALA A 322 -19.04 22.44 40.86
CA ALA A 322 -19.42 23.75 41.41
C ALA A 322 -20.48 23.70 42.53
N ALA A 323 -21.19 22.57 42.68
CA ALA A 323 -22.21 22.38 43.74
C ALA A 323 -21.64 21.80 45.05
N ARG A 324 -20.37 21.33 45.06
CA ARG A 324 -19.70 20.77 46.24
C ARG A 324 -18.82 21.76 47.01
N SER A 325 -18.72 23.01 46.57
CA SER A 325 -17.93 24.06 47.25
C SER A 325 -18.78 25.14 47.94
N ARG A 326 -20.08 24.90 48.13
CA ARG A 326 -21.02 25.80 48.85
C ARG A 326 -21.98 25.06 49.78
N GLY A 327 -21.59 23.90 50.30
CA GLY A 327 -22.33 23.16 51.34
C GLY A 327 -21.38 22.78 52.46
#